data_AF-A0A1H3CQT4-F1
#
_entry.id   AF-A0A1H3CQT4-F1
#
_cell.length_a   1.000
_cell.length_b   1.000
_cell.length_c   1.000
_cell.angle_alpha   90.00
_cell.angle_beta   90.00
_cell.angle_gamma   90.00
#
_symmetry.space_group_name_H-M   'P 1'
#
loop_
_entity.id
_entity.type
_entity.pdbx_description
1 polymer ?
#
loop_
_entity_poly.entity_id
_entity_poly.type
_entity_poly.pdbx_seq_one_letter_code
_entity_poly.pdbx_strand_id
1 'polypeptide(L)' 'MHSIGQLSKMVKISVDALSHYDQIGLFKPNHIHPSTRYRYYTDEQVMDLLAIME' A
#
# COMPACT_ATOMS: atom_id res chain seq x y z
N MET A 1 1.34 -10.97 2.83
CA MET A 1 1.40 -9.95 1.76
C MET A 1 -0.01 -9.61 1.33
N HIS A 2 -0.32 -8.32 1.21
CA HIS A 2 -1.65 -7.80 0.92
C HIS A 2 -1.63 -7.04 -0.40
N SER A 3 -2.61 -7.28 -1.26
CA SER A 3 -2.84 -6.43 -2.43
C SER A 3 -3.23 -5.00 -2.01
N ILE A 4 -3.08 -4.04 -2.91
CA ILE A 4 -3.51 -2.65 -2.65
C ILE A 4 -4.99 -2.54 -2.22
N GLY A 5 -5.86 -3.41 -2.74
CA GLY A 5 -7.28 -3.46 -2.36
C GLY A 5 -7.51 -4.06 -0.97
N GLN A 6 -6.71 -5.05 -0.55
CA GLN A 6 -6.75 -5.55 0.83
C GLN A 6 -6.23 -4.50 1.81
N LEU A 7 -5.10 -3.86 1.49
CA LEU A 7 -4.54 -2.78 2.29
C LEU A 7 -5.56 -1.66 2.49
N SER A 8 -6.17 -1.19 1.40
CA SER A 8 -7.22 -0.15 1.41
C SER A 8 -8.33 -0.45 2.42
N LYS A 9 -8.81 -1.71 2.47
CA LYS A 9 -9.84 -2.13 3.44
C LYS A 9 -9.33 -2.18 4.88
N MET A 10 -8.08 -2.60 5.10
CA MET A 10 -7.49 -2.71 6.44
C MET A 10 -7.28 -1.35 7.09
N VAL A 11 -6.71 -0.39 6.36
CA VAL A 11 -6.35 0.93 6.88
C VAL A 11 -7.41 2.00 6.61
N LYS A 12 -8.52 1.63 5.95
CA LYS A 12 -9.64 2.51 5.58
C LYS A 12 -9.22 3.73 4.72
N ILE A 13 -8.18 3.57 3.90
CA ILE A 13 -7.74 4.56 2.90
C ILE A 13 -8.19 4.08 1.52
N SER A 14 -8.55 4.99 0.62
CA SER A 14 -8.88 4.63 -0.77
C SER A 14 -7.67 4.10 -1.53
N VAL A 15 -7.91 3.22 -2.51
CA VAL A 15 -6.86 2.75 -3.43
C VAL A 15 -6.20 3.92 -4.18
N ASP A 16 -6.96 4.97 -4.49
CA ASP A 16 -6.44 6.17 -5.17
C ASP A 16 -5.44 6.93 -4.30
N ALA A 17 -5.71 7.10 -3.00
CA ALA A 17 -4.78 7.75 -2.08
C ALA A 17 -3.50 6.92 -1.88
N LEU A 18 -3.62 5.60 -1.74
CA LEU A 18 -2.45 4.70 -1.69
C LEU A 18 -1.62 4.78 -2.99
N SER A 19 -2.29 4.89 -4.13
CA SER A 19 -1.63 5.06 -5.43
C SER A 19 -0.93 6.42 -5.54
N HIS A 20 -1.54 7.48 -4.99
CA HIS A 20 -0.92 8.79 -4.90
C HIS A 20 0.33 8.76 -4.03
N TYR A 21 0.29 8.08 -2.87
CA TYR A 21 1.45 7.93 -2.00
C TYR A 21 2.62 7.19 -2.68
N ASP A 22 2.35 6.19 -3.50
CA ASP A 22 3.37 5.52 -4.33
C ASP A 22 3.97 6.49 -5.36
N GLN A 23 3.12 7.25 -6.06
CA GLN A 23 3.54 8.22 -7.10
C GLN A 23 4.45 9.32 -6.55
N ILE A 24 4.14 9.87 -5.38
CA ILE A 24 4.95 10.93 -4.74
C ILE A 24 6.12 10.35 -3.94
N GLY A 25 6.23 9.02 -3.82
CA GLY A 25 7.28 8.34 -3.09
C GLY A 25 7.12 8.33 -1.57
N LEU A 26 5.94 8.68 -1.05
CA LEU A 26 5.63 8.64 0.37
C LEU A 26 5.51 7.20 0.90
N PHE A 27 4.88 6.31 0.13
CA PHE A 27 4.65 4.92 0.55
C PHE A 27 4.68 4.00 -0.66
N LYS A 28 5.71 3.14 -0.75
CA LYS A 28 5.94 2.27 -1.91
C LYS A 28 5.57 0.82 -1.61
N PRO A 29 5.08 0.05 -2.59
CA PRO A 29 4.85 -1.38 -2.41
C PRO A 29 6.18 -2.12 -2.17
N ASN A 30 6.17 -3.07 -1.24
CA ASN A 30 7.30 -3.98 -1.03
C ASN A 30 7.59 -4.84 -2.27
N HIS A 31 6.54 -5.25 -3.00
CA HIS A 31 6.68 -6.05 -4.20
C HIS A 31 5.72 -5.59 -5.29
N ILE A 32 6.23 -5.57 -6.52
CA ILE A 32 5.42 -5.38 -7.72
C ILE A 32 5.58 -6.64 -8.57
N HIS A 33 4.46 -7.31 -8.83
CA HIS A 33 4.47 -8.50 -9.67
C HIS A 33 4.98 -8.13 -11.08
N PRO A 34 5.98 -8.85 -11.62
CA PRO A 34 6.66 -8.45 -12.86
C PRO A 34 5.72 -8.44 -14.07
N SER A 35 4.86 -9.46 -14.21
CA SER A 35 3.97 -9.60 -15.38
C SER A 35 2.68 -8.77 -15.29
N THR A 36 2.03 -8.70 -14.13
CA THR A 36 0.71 -8.06 -13.97
C THR A 36 0.78 -6.66 -13.38
N ARG A 37 1.96 -6.24 -12.88
CA ARG A 37 2.17 -4.97 -12.18
C ARG A 37 1.33 -4.80 -10.92
N TYR A 38 0.78 -5.89 -10.37
CA TYR A 38 0.07 -5.86 -9.08
C TYR A 38 1.01 -5.48 -7.95
N ARG A 39 0.53 -4.61 -7.07
CA ARG A 39 1.25 -4.11 -5.89
C ARG A 39 0.90 -4.90 -4.66
N TYR A 40 1.93 -5.29 -3.92
CA TYR A 40 1.81 -6.04 -2.68
C TYR A 40 2.58 -5.39 -1.54
N TYR A 41 1.97 -5.43 -0.36
CA TYR A 41 2.46 -4.81 0.87
C TYR A 41 2.63 -5.85 1.97
N THR A 42 3.62 -5.70 2.84
CA THR A 42 3.85 -6.59 3.99
C THR A 42 2.98 -6.18 5.18
N ASP A 43 2.89 -7.03 6.20
CA ASP A 43 2.21 -6.68 7.46
C ASP A 43 2.91 -5.52 8.18
N GLU A 44 4.24 -5.45 8.11
CA GLU A 44 5.04 -4.33 8.63
C GLU A 44 4.63 -3.01 7.97
N GLN A 45 4.47 -2.99 6.64
CA GLN A 45 4.02 -1.80 5.92
C GLN A 45 2.58 -1.38 6.26
N VAL A 46 1.73 -2.31 6.70
CA VAL A 46 0.40 -1.96 7.22
C VAL A 46 0.56 -1.16 8.52
N MET A 47 1.44 -1.61 9.41
CA MET A 47 1.72 -0.93 10.68
C MET A 47 2.37 0.43 10.47
N ASP A 48 3.36 0.53 9.58
CA ASP A 48 4.01 1.79 9.22
C ASP A 48 2.99 2.83 8.72
N LEU A 49 2.07 2.40 7.86
CA LEU A 49 1.06 3.27 7.30
C LEU A 49 0.04 3.74 8.35
N LEU A 50 -0.33 2.87 9.30
CA LEU A 50 -1.18 3.25 10.43
C LEU A 50 -0.48 4.29 11.31
N ALA A 51 0.81 4.12 11.58
CA ALA A 51 1.60 5.05 12.39
C ALA A 51 1.78 6.44 11.72
N ILE A 52 1.80 6.51 10.38
CA ILE A 52 1.85 7.79 9.64
C ILE A 52 0.52 8.56 9.76
N MET A 53 -0.60 7.86 10.02
CA MET A 53 -1.94 8.45 10.10
C MET A 53 -2.40 8.83 11.51
N GLU A 54 -1.67 8.40 12.55
CA GLU A 54 -1.86 8.85 13.94
C GLU A 54 -1.25 10.24 14.17
#